data_AF-A0A7C3QNC8-F1
#
_entry.id   AF-A0A7C3QNC8-F1
#
_cell.length_a   1.000
_cell.length_b   1.000
_cell.length_c   1.000
_cell.angle_alpha   90.00
_cell.angle_beta   90.00
_cell.angle_gamma   90.00
#
_symmetry.space_group_name_H-M   'P 1'
#
loop_
_entity.id
_entity.type
_entity.pdbx_description
1 polymer ?
#
loop_
_entity_poly.entity_id
_entity_poly.type
_entity_poly.pdbx_seq_one_letter_code
_entity_poly.pdbx_strand_id
1 'polypeptide(L)'
;THLIGNGLLALMQHPDQMKKLKEQPQLLDSTIDEILRYDNPVQITYRSALEDVEIRNRLIHKGDLVNTILGSANRDPERFTNPDRFDITRNEGRHLSFGLGIHYCIGAPLVRLEAEIAFETILRRFPSIRLNTDTLEWQEHPIFRGLKSLPVSL
;
A
#
# COMPACT_ATOMS: atom_id res chain seq x y z
N THR A 1 8.36 7.16 6.41
CA THR A 1 7.32 6.11 6.35
C THR A 1 7.43 5.37 5.02
N HIS A 2 7.31 4.03 4.97
CA HIS A 2 7.47 3.29 3.71
C HIS A 2 6.37 3.62 2.67
N LEU A 3 5.20 4.10 3.12
CA LEU A 3 4.10 4.50 2.25
C LEU A 3 4.52 5.55 1.22
N ILE A 4 5.19 6.62 1.67
CA ILE A 4 5.58 7.73 0.80
C ILE A 4 6.60 7.25 -0.23
N GLY A 5 7.60 6.46 0.19
CA GLY A 5 8.62 5.91 -0.70
C GLY A 5 8.04 4.95 -1.74
N ASN A 6 7.23 3.98 -1.31
CA ASN A 6 6.59 3.03 -2.22
C ASN A 6 5.60 3.74 -3.16
N GLY A 7 4.86 4.72 -2.66
CA GLY A 7 3.91 5.49 -3.47
C GLY A 7 4.57 6.38 -4.52
N LEU A 8 5.68 7.06 -4.17
CA LEU A 8 6.47 7.81 -5.16
C LEU A 8 7.03 6.88 -6.22
N LEU A 9 7.57 5.72 -5.83
CA LEU A 9 8.05 4.73 -6.79
C LEU A 9 6.91 4.25 -7.71
N ALA A 10 5.75 3.92 -7.16
CA ALA A 10 4.59 3.47 -7.93
C ALA A 10 4.15 4.53 -8.95
N LEU A 11 4.06 5.81 -8.54
CA LEU A 11 3.75 6.92 -9.44
C LEU A 11 4.81 7.09 -10.54
N MET A 12 6.10 7.01 -10.21
CA MET A 12 7.19 7.15 -11.20
C MET A 12 7.24 5.98 -12.20
N GLN A 13 6.87 4.78 -11.78
CA GLN A 13 6.75 3.61 -12.65
C GLN A 13 5.48 3.64 -13.53
N HIS A 14 4.52 4.51 -13.21
CA HIS A 14 3.25 4.69 -13.94
C HIS A 14 3.06 6.18 -14.32
N PRO A 15 3.87 6.71 -15.26
CA PRO A 15 3.88 8.13 -15.58
C PRO A 15 2.54 8.67 -16.10
N ASP A 16 1.68 7.81 -16.66
CA ASP A 16 0.31 8.14 -17.04
C ASP A 16 -0.56 8.46 -15.80
N GLN A 17 -0.46 7.65 -14.74
CA GLN A 17 -1.17 7.88 -13.47
C GLN A 17 -0.61 9.12 -12.75
N MET A 18 0.73 9.28 -12.74
CA MET A 18 1.36 10.47 -12.15
C MET A 18 0.97 11.76 -12.89
N LYS A 19 0.91 11.73 -14.22
CA LYS A 19 0.41 12.86 -15.02
C LYS A 19 -1.05 13.15 -14.69
N LYS A 20 -1.90 12.12 -14.62
CA LYS A 20 -3.32 12.27 -14.25
C LYS A 20 -3.47 12.93 -12.89
N LEU A 21 -2.72 12.52 -11.88
CA LEU A 21 -2.75 13.14 -10.55
C LEU A 21 -2.30 14.62 -10.58
N LYS A 22 -1.26 14.94 -11.35
CA LYS A 22 -0.81 16.35 -11.52
C LYS A 22 -1.88 17.23 -12.18
N GLU A 23 -2.61 16.68 -13.15
CA GLU A 23 -3.70 17.38 -13.85
C GLU A 23 -5.00 17.43 -13.02
N GLN A 24 -5.19 16.47 -12.11
CA GLN A 24 -6.38 16.31 -11.29
C GLN A 24 -6.01 16.08 -9.81
N PRO A 25 -5.56 17.13 -9.08
CA PRO A 25 -5.13 16.99 -7.68
C PRO A 25 -6.22 16.44 -6.74
N GLN A 26 -7.49 16.57 -7.09
CA GLN A 26 -8.62 15.98 -6.36
C GLN A 26 -8.59 14.44 -6.30
N LEU A 27 -7.77 13.77 -7.12
CA LEU A 27 -7.55 12.33 -7.08
C LEU A 27 -6.54 11.91 -5.99
N LEU A 28 -6.06 12.83 -5.16
CA LEU A 28 -5.04 12.53 -4.16
C LEU A 28 -5.51 11.47 -3.16
N ASP A 29 -6.73 11.58 -2.65
CA ASP A 29 -7.30 10.64 -1.68
C ASP A 29 -7.39 9.23 -2.27
N SER A 30 -7.91 9.10 -3.49
CA SER A 30 -8.02 7.81 -4.19
C SER A 30 -6.65 7.27 -4.59
N THR A 31 -5.67 8.15 -4.85
CA THR A 31 -4.29 7.75 -5.09
C THR A 31 -3.66 7.14 -3.84
N ILE A 32 -3.89 7.72 -2.66
CA ILE A 32 -3.36 7.18 -1.40
C ILE A 32 -3.98 5.81 -1.11
N ASP A 33 -5.30 5.65 -1.33
CA ASP A 33 -5.97 4.36 -1.23
C ASP A 33 -5.40 3.33 -2.19
N GLU A 34 -5.17 3.71 -3.45
CA GLU A 34 -4.60 2.80 -4.43
C GLU A 34 -3.14 2.45 -4.09
N ILE A 35 -2.33 3.38 -3.60
CA ILE A 35 -0.95 3.08 -3.14
C ILE A 35 -1.00 2.10 -1.97
N LEU A 36 -1.87 2.35 -0.99
CA LEU A 36 -2.06 1.47 0.16
C LEU A 36 -2.51 0.08 -0.30
N ARG A 37 -3.37 -0.04 -1.30
CA ARG A 37 -3.76 -1.34 -1.87
C ARG A 37 -2.59 -1.99 -2.62
N TYR A 38 -1.97 -1.25 -3.54
CA TYR A 38 -1.03 -1.76 -4.52
C TYR A 38 0.29 -2.22 -3.90
N ASP A 39 0.85 -1.43 -2.97
CA ASP A 39 2.15 -1.73 -2.33
C ASP A 39 2.17 -1.25 -0.86
N ASN A 40 1.33 -1.86 0.00
CA ASN A 40 1.23 -1.53 1.42
C ASN A 40 2.53 -1.75 2.19
N PRO A 41 2.88 -0.84 3.13
CA PRO A 41 4.00 -1.05 4.04
C PRO A 41 3.93 -2.32 4.89
N VAL A 42 2.78 -2.64 5.47
CA VAL A 42 2.63 -3.81 6.38
C VAL A 42 2.05 -4.98 5.59
N GLN A 43 2.86 -5.97 5.31
CA GLN A 43 2.50 -7.13 4.48
C GLN A 43 1.78 -8.24 5.25
N ILE A 44 2.16 -8.45 6.52
CA ILE A 44 1.67 -9.58 7.33
C ILE A 44 1.24 -9.07 8.71
N THR A 45 0.10 -9.57 9.21
CA THR A 45 -0.22 -9.50 10.65
C THR A 45 -0.55 -10.87 11.18
N TYR A 46 -0.48 -11.04 12.51
CA TYR A 46 -0.58 -12.35 13.15
C TYR A 46 -1.79 -12.44 14.06
N ARG A 47 -2.37 -13.62 14.18
CA ARG A 47 -3.36 -13.99 15.20
C ARG A 47 -2.99 -15.35 15.79
N SER A 48 -3.48 -15.63 16.99
CA SER A 48 -3.42 -16.96 17.59
C SER A 48 -4.84 -17.51 17.71
N ALA A 49 -5.06 -18.74 17.29
CA ALA A 49 -6.35 -19.40 17.44
C ALA A 49 -6.60 -19.72 18.92
N LEU A 50 -7.67 -19.16 19.50
CA LEU A 50 -8.01 -19.39 20.92
C LEU A 50 -8.80 -20.69 21.15
N GLU A 51 -9.36 -21.22 20.06
CA GLU A 51 -10.12 -22.46 19.95
C GLU A 51 -9.94 -23.04 18.54
N ASP A 52 -10.33 -24.29 18.36
CA ASP A 52 -10.38 -24.92 17.05
C ASP A 52 -11.40 -24.19 16.16
N VAL A 53 -10.98 -23.76 14.96
CA VAL A 53 -11.83 -22.99 14.04
C VAL A 53 -11.65 -23.47 12.60
N GLU A 54 -12.75 -23.55 11.86
CA GLU A 54 -12.72 -23.93 10.44
C GLU A 54 -12.81 -22.68 9.53
N ILE A 55 -11.84 -22.52 8.64
CA ILE A 55 -11.81 -21.44 7.63
C ILE A 55 -11.64 -22.07 6.25
N ARG A 56 -12.57 -21.80 5.31
CA ARG A 56 -12.54 -22.34 3.93
C ARG A 56 -12.23 -23.86 3.91
N ASN A 57 -12.94 -24.63 4.74
CA ASN A 57 -12.79 -26.10 4.89
C ASN A 57 -11.41 -26.55 5.39
N ARG A 58 -10.70 -25.69 6.14
CA ARG A 58 -9.45 -26.01 6.82
C ARG A 58 -9.61 -25.80 8.31
N LEU A 59 -9.38 -26.86 9.08
CA LEU A 59 -9.33 -26.78 10.53
C LEU A 59 -8.00 -26.14 10.94
N ILE A 60 -8.10 -25.07 11.73
CA ILE A 60 -6.99 -24.42 12.43
C ILE A 60 -7.15 -24.81 13.89
N HIS A 61 -6.11 -25.39 14.49
CA HIS A 61 -6.18 -25.87 15.86
C HIS A 61 -5.95 -24.73 16.86
N LYS A 62 -6.54 -24.88 18.04
CA LYS A 62 -6.23 -24.03 19.19
C LYS A 62 -4.72 -23.95 19.42
N GLY A 63 -4.21 -22.73 19.53
CA GLY A 63 -2.80 -22.43 19.74
C GLY A 63 -2.03 -22.17 18.45
N ASP A 64 -2.58 -22.51 17.28
CA ASP A 64 -1.92 -22.23 16.00
C ASP A 64 -1.76 -20.73 15.76
N LEU A 65 -0.63 -20.35 15.18
CA LEU A 65 -0.39 -19.01 14.67
C LEU A 65 -0.98 -18.89 13.27
N VAL A 66 -1.85 -17.89 13.08
CA VAL A 66 -2.48 -17.58 11.81
C VAL A 66 -1.87 -16.31 11.23
N ASN A 67 -1.21 -16.45 10.09
CA ASN A 67 -0.69 -15.33 9.32
C ASN A 67 -1.77 -14.77 8.39
N THR A 68 -2.06 -13.49 8.54
CA THR A 68 -2.93 -12.75 7.62
C THR A 68 -2.06 -11.95 6.65
N ILE A 69 -2.03 -12.37 5.38
CA ILE A 69 -1.17 -11.76 4.36
C ILE A 69 -1.94 -10.60 3.70
N LEU A 70 -1.85 -9.41 4.29
CA LEU A 70 -2.54 -8.21 3.84
C LEU A 70 -2.17 -7.83 2.40
N GLY A 71 -0.90 -7.94 2.04
CA GLY A 71 -0.44 -7.65 0.67
C GLY A 71 -1.10 -8.55 -0.37
N SER A 72 -1.26 -9.84 -0.06
CA SER A 72 -1.97 -10.79 -0.91
C SER A 72 -3.45 -10.44 -0.99
N ALA A 73 -4.10 -10.15 0.13
CA ALA A 73 -5.53 -9.80 0.15
C ALA A 73 -5.82 -8.51 -0.64
N ASN A 74 -4.90 -7.55 -0.61
CA ASN A 74 -5.00 -6.31 -1.40
C ASN A 74 -4.79 -6.51 -2.91
N ARG A 75 -4.24 -7.66 -3.32
CA ARG A 75 -4.05 -8.07 -4.72
C ARG A 75 -4.88 -9.29 -5.10
N ASP A 76 -5.92 -9.60 -4.33
CA ASP A 76 -6.79 -10.74 -4.61
C ASP A 76 -7.69 -10.45 -5.83
N PRO A 77 -7.63 -11.26 -6.92
CA PRO A 77 -8.49 -11.09 -8.09
C PRO A 77 -9.96 -11.41 -7.81
N GLU A 78 -10.31 -12.14 -6.73
CA GLU A 78 -11.69 -12.31 -6.29
C GLU A 78 -12.28 -10.98 -5.77
N ARG A 79 -11.42 -10.03 -5.39
CA ARG A 79 -11.81 -8.76 -4.78
C ARG A 79 -11.55 -7.54 -5.67
N PHE A 80 -10.44 -7.52 -6.42
CA PHE A 80 -9.99 -6.39 -7.22
C PHE A 80 -9.76 -6.81 -8.67
N THR A 81 -10.43 -6.17 -9.62
CA THR A 81 -10.27 -6.44 -11.06
C THR A 81 -8.89 -6.00 -11.51
N ASN A 82 -8.13 -6.88 -12.19
CA ASN A 82 -6.73 -6.60 -12.58
C ASN A 82 -5.91 -6.07 -11.37
N PRO A 83 -5.71 -6.89 -10.32
CA PRO A 83 -5.19 -6.43 -9.04
C PRO A 83 -3.75 -5.89 -9.13
N ASP A 84 -2.99 -6.36 -10.14
CA ASP A 84 -1.62 -5.92 -10.41
C ASP A 84 -1.54 -4.63 -11.23
N ARG A 85 -2.67 -4.05 -11.65
CA ARG A 85 -2.69 -2.73 -12.29
C ARG A 85 -2.79 -1.65 -11.23
N PHE A 86 -1.86 -0.71 -11.24
CA PHE A 86 -1.94 0.52 -10.46
C PHE A 86 -2.88 1.51 -11.16
N ASP A 87 -4.02 1.80 -10.55
CA ASP A 87 -5.04 2.70 -11.10
C ASP A 87 -5.57 3.64 -10.01
N ILE A 88 -5.17 4.91 -10.06
CA ILE A 88 -5.54 5.91 -9.04
C ILE A 88 -7.04 6.28 -9.08
N THR A 89 -7.77 5.77 -10.08
CA THR A 89 -9.22 5.95 -10.22
C THR A 89 -10.02 4.72 -9.82
N ARG A 90 -9.36 3.67 -9.29
CA ARG A 90 -10.01 2.45 -8.81
C ARG A 90 -11.05 2.75 -7.73
N ASN A 91 -12.23 2.16 -7.87
CA ASN A 91 -13.33 2.29 -6.91
C ASN A 91 -13.99 0.93 -6.62
N GLU A 92 -13.19 -0.03 -6.16
CA GLU A 92 -13.68 -1.39 -5.81
C GLU A 92 -13.82 -1.58 -4.30
N GLY A 93 -13.75 -0.48 -3.55
CA GLY A 93 -13.90 -0.44 -2.10
C GLY A 93 -12.60 -0.67 -1.35
N ARG A 94 -12.72 -1.16 -0.11
CA ARG A 94 -11.68 -1.05 0.90
C ARG A 94 -10.54 -2.07 0.76
N HIS A 95 -9.31 -1.57 0.84
CA HIS A 95 -8.08 -2.33 1.08
C HIS A 95 -7.88 -2.63 2.58
N LEU A 96 -7.06 -3.63 2.91
CA LEU A 96 -6.80 -4.09 4.29
C LEU A 96 -5.48 -3.59 4.89
N SER A 97 -4.85 -2.59 4.28
CA SER A 97 -3.52 -2.08 4.66
C SER A 97 -3.45 -1.47 6.06
N PHE A 98 -4.59 -1.04 6.61
CA PHE A 98 -4.73 -0.58 8.00
C PHE A 98 -5.33 -1.66 8.93
N GLY A 99 -5.44 -2.89 8.45
CA GLY A 99 -6.15 -3.97 9.12
C GLY A 99 -7.67 -3.74 9.15
N LEU A 100 -8.33 -4.52 10.00
CA LEU A 100 -9.77 -4.53 10.19
C LEU A 100 -10.11 -4.96 11.64
N GLY A 101 -11.26 -4.52 12.13
CA GLY A 101 -11.77 -4.90 13.45
C GLY A 101 -11.18 -4.07 14.59
N ILE A 102 -11.16 -4.64 15.79
CA ILE A 102 -10.75 -3.96 17.03
C ILE A 102 -9.29 -3.49 17.04
N HIS A 103 -8.45 -4.05 16.15
CA HIS A 103 -7.06 -3.66 15.95
C HIS A 103 -6.85 -2.83 14.68
N TYR A 104 -7.90 -2.18 14.17
CA TYR A 104 -7.76 -1.22 13.09
C TYR A 104 -6.72 -0.16 13.46
N CYS A 105 -5.87 0.19 12.49
CA CYS A 105 -4.75 1.09 12.72
C CYS A 105 -5.21 2.42 13.33
N ILE A 106 -4.83 2.65 14.59
CA ILE A 106 -5.11 3.91 15.29
C ILE A 106 -4.48 5.12 14.59
N GLY A 107 -3.37 4.90 13.88
CA GLY A 107 -2.64 5.91 13.13
C GLY A 107 -3.18 6.17 11.72
N ALA A 108 -4.23 5.47 11.26
CA ALA A 108 -4.72 5.62 9.88
C ALA A 108 -5.02 7.09 9.48
N PRO A 109 -5.65 7.93 10.33
CA PRO A 109 -5.85 9.34 9.98
C PRO A 109 -4.54 10.12 9.84
N LEU A 110 -3.56 9.88 10.71
CA LEU A 110 -2.27 10.55 10.65
C LEU A 110 -1.47 10.12 9.42
N VAL A 111 -1.44 8.82 9.11
CA VAL A 111 -0.74 8.28 7.93
C VAL A 111 -1.31 8.88 6.64
N ARG A 112 -2.63 9.06 6.56
CA ARG A 112 -3.28 9.72 5.41
C ARG A 112 -2.86 11.18 5.30
N LEU A 113 -2.99 11.94 6.39
CA LEU A 113 -2.59 13.35 6.43
C LEU A 113 -1.12 13.56 6.04
N GLU A 114 -0.21 12.72 6.54
CA GLU A 114 1.20 12.76 6.17
C GLU A 114 1.41 12.47 4.68
N ALA A 115 0.70 11.48 4.13
CA ALA A 115 0.80 11.12 2.71
C ALA A 115 0.24 12.22 1.80
N GLU A 116 -0.91 12.80 2.15
CA GLU A 116 -1.52 13.93 1.45
C GLU A 116 -0.53 15.09 1.35
N ILE A 117 -0.04 15.57 2.50
CA ILE A 117 0.92 16.68 2.57
C ILE A 117 2.19 16.37 1.78
N ALA A 118 2.72 15.15 1.92
CA ALA A 118 3.95 14.75 1.24
C ALA A 118 3.78 14.71 -0.28
N PHE A 119 2.78 14.00 -0.81
CA PHE A 119 2.58 13.88 -2.25
C PHE A 119 2.21 15.22 -2.88
N GLU A 120 1.32 16.00 -2.26
CA GLU A 120 0.98 17.34 -2.75
C GLU A 120 2.23 18.24 -2.81
N THR A 121 3.01 18.27 -1.72
CA THR A 121 4.21 19.12 -1.64
C THR A 121 5.28 18.69 -2.64
N ILE A 122 5.57 17.39 -2.75
CA ILE A 122 6.61 16.87 -3.64
C ILE A 122 6.23 17.12 -5.10
N LEU A 123 5.00 16.79 -5.50
CA LEU A 123 4.56 16.94 -6.89
C LEU A 123 4.45 18.40 -7.30
N ARG A 124 4.06 19.30 -6.39
CA ARG A 124 4.01 20.74 -6.62
C ARG A 124 5.39 21.38 -6.70
N ARG A 125 6.32 21.02 -5.80
CA ARG A 125 7.66 21.64 -5.75
C ARG A 125 8.63 21.05 -6.77
N PHE A 126 8.46 19.78 -7.15
CA PHE A 126 9.35 19.05 -8.06
C PHE A 126 8.55 18.41 -9.19
N PRO A 127 7.97 19.21 -10.11
CA PRO A 127 7.11 18.69 -11.17
C PRO A 127 7.85 17.77 -12.16
N SER A 128 9.17 17.87 -12.23
CA SER A 128 10.04 17.04 -13.10
C SER A 128 10.72 15.89 -12.36
N ILE A 129 10.32 15.62 -11.11
CA ILE A 129 10.89 14.55 -10.29
C ILE A 129 10.77 13.20 -11.01
N ARG A 130 11.89 12.48 -11.08
CA ARG A 130 11.98 11.17 -11.74
C ARG A 130 12.93 10.25 -11.01
N LEU A 131 12.73 8.95 -11.18
CA LEU A 131 13.60 7.91 -10.66
C LEU A 131 15.01 8.06 -11.28
N ASN A 132 16.05 7.99 -10.45
CA ASN A 132 17.45 8.13 -10.86
C ASN A 132 18.25 6.86 -10.53
N THR A 133 17.65 5.70 -10.80
CA THR A 133 18.28 4.40 -10.65
C THR A 133 17.49 3.36 -11.43
N ASP A 134 18.20 2.38 -11.98
CA ASP A 134 17.59 1.17 -12.56
C ASP A 134 17.54 0.02 -11.54
N THR A 135 18.13 0.21 -10.37
CA THR A 135 18.21 -0.78 -9.29
C THR A 135 17.51 -0.28 -8.04
N LEU A 136 16.69 -1.13 -7.44
CA LEU A 136 15.95 -0.84 -6.21
C LEU A 136 16.39 -1.80 -5.12
N GLU A 137 16.77 -1.25 -3.98
CA GLU A 137 17.10 -2.03 -2.81
C GLU A 137 15.93 -2.01 -1.82
N TRP A 138 15.45 -3.20 -1.48
CA TRP A 138 14.35 -3.37 -0.53
C TRP A 138 14.90 -3.72 0.85
N GLN A 139 14.18 -3.32 1.89
CA GLN A 139 14.42 -3.79 3.25
C GLN A 139 14.24 -5.32 3.30
N GLU A 140 15.16 -6.01 3.96
CA GLU A 140 15.09 -7.47 4.16
C GLU A 140 14.22 -7.78 5.38
N HIS A 141 12.92 -7.51 5.25
CA HIS A 141 11.96 -7.68 6.34
C HIS A 141 10.66 -8.34 5.84
N PRO A 142 10.23 -9.49 6.40
CA PRO A 142 9.05 -10.21 5.90
C PRO A 142 7.73 -9.48 6.19
N ILE A 143 7.65 -8.75 7.31
CA ILE A 143 6.45 -7.99 7.71
C ILE A 143 6.35 -6.64 7.00
N PHE A 144 7.48 -5.96 6.76
CA PHE A 144 7.49 -4.59 6.27
C PHE A 144 8.09 -4.53 4.88
N ARG A 145 7.33 -3.95 3.94
CA ARG A 145 7.78 -3.73 2.58
C ARG A 145 8.10 -2.26 2.39
N GLY A 146 9.36 -1.98 2.10
CA GLY A 146 9.81 -0.65 1.78
C GLY A 146 11.23 -0.61 1.24
N LEU A 147 11.54 0.50 0.57
CA LEU A 147 12.86 0.74 0.00
C LEU A 147 13.88 1.10 1.10
N LYS A 148 15.14 0.70 0.89
CA LYS A 148 16.29 1.22 1.65
C LYS A 148 16.55 2.69 1.29
N SER A 149 16.46 3.02 0.00
CA SER A 149 16.52 4.39 -0.52
C SER A 149 15.74 4.50 -1.84
N LEU A 150 15.31 5.71 -2.21
CA LEU A 150 14.71 6.02 -3.51
C LEU A 150 15.49 7.17 -4.16
N PRO A 151 16.55 6.88 -4.94
CA PRO A 151 17.31 7.89 -5.66
C PRO A 151 16.44 8.61 -6.71
N VAL A 152 16.43 9.93 -6.70
CA VAL A 152 15.63 10.77 -7.62
C VAL A 152 16.46 11.90 -8.21
N SER A 153 16.06 12.36 -9.39
CA SER A 153 16.48 13.64 -9.98
C SER A 153 15.30 14.61 -10.00
N LEU A 154 15.58 15.90 -9.84
CA LEU A 154 14.58 16.98 -9.78
C LEU A 154 14.48 17.74 -11.11
#